data_AF-A0A4Z0YFD5-F1
#
_entry.id   AF-A0A4Z0YFD5-F1
#
_cell.length_a   1.000
_cell.length_b   1.000
_cell.length_c   1.000
_cell.angle_alpha   90.00
_cell.angle_beta   90.00
_cell.angle_gamma   90.00
#
_symmetry.space_group_name_H-M   'P 1'
#
loop_
_entity.id
_entity.type
_entity.pdbx_description
1 polymer ?
#
loop_
_entity_poly.entity_id
_entity_poly.type
_entity_poly.pdbx_seq_one_letter_code
_entity_poly.pdbx_strand_id
1 'polypeptide(L)'
;MRTEYEEYRDTGMLGGYRPERAVLRDDGNGSVATSFRDTAYWLKDDHAVSERQMLIGGKVFQVTSVFPTEVSATPTDKLLSLIDADLAKEAHSA
;
A
#
# COMPACT_ATOMS: atom_id res chain seq x y z
N MET A 1 21.17 14.51 -9.82
CA MET A 1 20.03 13.85 -9.15
C MET A 1 19.41 14.90 -8.22
N ARG A 2 18.10 15.19 -8.34
CA ARG A 2 17.44 16.17 -7.45
C ARG A 2 17.40 15.62 -6.02
N THR A 3 17.69 16.48 -5.06
CA THR A 3 17.60 16.21 -3.61
C THR A 3 16.14 16.08 -3.17
N GLU A 4 15.89 15.42 -2.03
CA GLU A 4 14.54 15.32 -1.46
C GLU A 4 13.94 16.70 -1.14
N TYR A 5 14.79 17.67 -0.77
CA TYR A 5 14.40 19.05 -0.54
C TYR A 5 13.92 19.74 -1.83
N GLU A 6 14.66 19.61 -2.94
CA GLU A 6 14.27 20.23 -4.23
C GLU A 6 12.96 19.65 -4.76
N GLU A 7 12.74 18.36 -4.54
CA GLU A 7 11.51 17.68 -4.90
C GLU A 7 10.32 18.11 -4.05
N TYR A 8 10.51 18.23 -2.74
CA TYR A 8 9.48 18.76 -1.85
C TYR A 8 9.11 20.20 -2.21
N ARG A 9 10.11 21.05 -2.45
CA ARG A 9 9.89 22.44 -2.85
C ARG A 9 9.03 22.53 -4.13
N ASP A 10 9.32 21.70 -5.13
CA ASP A 10 8.67 21.79 -6.43
C ASP A 10 7.27 21.13 -6.47
N THR A 11 7.04 20.09 -5.66
CA THR A 11 5.80 19.27 -5.72
C THR A 11 4.90 19.39 -4.50
N GLY A 12 5.41 19.95 -3.40
CA GLY A 12 4.74 19.93 -2.10
C GLY A 12 4.66 18.54 -1.47
N MET A 13 5.37 17.54 -2.02
CA MET A 13 5.40 16.16 -1.53
C MET A 13 6.75 15.81 -0.89
N LEU A 14 6.72 15.46 0.38
CA LEU A 14 7.82 14.86 1.14
C LEU A 14 7.54 13.36 1.21
N GLY A 15 8.50 12.54 0.76
CA GLY A 15 8.25 11.11 0.56
C GLY A 15 7.25 10.85 -0.57
N GLY A 16 7.38 11.53 -1.72
CA GLY A 16 6.52 11.29 -2.88
C GLY A 16 6.40 9.80 -3.23
N TYR A 17 5.23 9.37 -3.72
CA TYR A 17 5.07 8.04 -4.32
C TYR A 17 5.91 8.01 -5.60
N ARG A 18 7.19 7.65 -5.43
CA ARG A 18 8.15 7.41 -6.49
C ARG A 18 8.43 5.93 -6.53
N PRO A 19 7.65 5.15 -7.30
CA PRO A 19 7.85 3.71 -7.41
C PRO A 19 9.30 3.35 -7.74
N GLU A 20 10.01 4.22 -8.46
CA GLU A 20 11.42 4.07 -8.84
C GLU A 20 12.38 4.14 -7.64
N ARG A 21 11.94 4.67 -6.49
CA ARG A 21 12.68 4.71 -5.23
C ARG A 21 12.29 3.59 -4.27
N ALA A 22 11.36 2.72 -4.66
CA ALA A 22 11.05 1.55 -3.87
C ALA A 22 12.30 0.65 -3.75
N VAL A 23 12.43 0.04 -2.58
CA VAL A 23 13.50 -0.90 -2.27
C VAL A 23 12.89 -2.27 -2.00
N LEU A 24 13.62 -3.31 -2.36
CA LEU A 24 13.30 -4.68 -1.96
C LEU A 24 13.80 -4.89 -0.55
N ARG A 25 12.90 -5.35 0.34
CA ARG A 25 13.22 -5.69 1.73
C ARG A 25 12.93 -7.17 1.91
N ASP A 26 13.94 -7.92 2.34
CA ASP A 26 13.79 -9.31 2.78
C ASP A 26 13.00 -9.32 4.08
N ASP A 27 11.96 -10.15 4.15
CA ASP A 27 11.10 -10.27 5.34
C ASP A 27 11.59 -11.33 6.34
N GLY A 28 12.71 -12.00 6.05
CA GLY A 28 13.32 -13.00 6.90
C GLY A 28 12.75 -14.41 6.74
N ASN A 29 11.73 -14.60 5.89
CA ASN A 29 11.09 -15.89 5.64
C ASN A 29 11.25 -16.36 4.18
N GLY A 30 12.29 -15.86 3.49
CA GLY A 30 12.54 -16.15 2.08
C GLY A 30 11.60 -15.42 1.12
N SER A 31 10.82 -14.47 1.62
CA SER A 31 9.95 -13.62 0.82
C SER A 31 10.51 -12.20 0.76
N VAL A 32 10.26 -11.51 -0.35
CA VAL A 32 10.78 -10.18 -0.62
C VAL A 32 9.61 -9.25 -0.89
N ALA A 33 9.51 -8.20 -0.08
CA ALA A 33 8.47 -7.18 -0.22
C ALA A 33 9.04 -5.90 -0.85
N THR A 34 8.23 -5.24 -1.67
CA THR A 34 8.54 -3.88 -2.15
C THR A 34 8.13 -2.88 -1.07
N SER A 35 9.06 -2.01 -0.66
CA SER A 35 8.88 -1.05 0.42
C SER A 35 9.53 0.30 0.11
N PHE A 36 9.29 1.33 0.92
CA PHE A 36 9.97 2.62 0.82
C PHE A 36 10.90 2.83 2.02
N ARG A 37 11.96 3.64 1.87
CA ARG A 37 12.95 3.86 2.95
C ARG A 37 12.36 4.50 4.20
N ASP A 38 11.33 5.30 4.03
CA ASP A 38 10.56 5.97 5.08
C ASP A 38 9.44 5.08 5.66
N THR A 39 9.32 3.83 5.22
CA THR A 39 8.31 2.89 5.69
C THR A 39 8.79 2.13 6.91
N ALA A 40 8.06 2.27 8.01
CA ALA A 40 8.17 1.37 9.16
C ALA A 40 7.35 0.12 8.87
N TYR A 41 7.96 -1.06 9.04
CA TYR A 41 7.34 -2.35 8.75
C TYR A 41 7.62 -3.31 9.89
N TRP A 42 6.58 -4.04 10.33
CA TRP A 42 6.74 -5.12 11.28
C TRP A 42 5.72 -6.22 11.02
N LEU A 43 6.16 -7.45 11.30
CA LEU A 43 5.37 -8.66 11.17
C LEU A 43 4.79 -9.05 12.54
N LYS A 44 3.53 -9.46 12.56
CA LYS A 44 2.88 -10.20 13.64
C LYS A 44 2.41 -11.55 13.10
N ASP A 45 2.00 -12.45 13.98
CA ASP A 45 1.67 -13.83 13.65
C ASP A 45 0.64 -13.95 12.50
N ASP A 46 -0.39 -13.12 12.51
CA ASP A 46 -1.52 -13.16 11.56
C ASP A 46 -1.55 -11.99 10.56
N HIS A 47 -0.70 -10.98 10.72
CA HIS A 47 -0.66 -9.83 9.83
C HIS A 47 0.67 -9.07 9.84
N ALA A 48 0.98 -8.44 8.72
CA ALA A 48 2.01 -7.43 8.58
C ALA A 48 1.41 -6.02 8.68
N VAL A 49 2.15 -5.10 9.29
CA VAL A 49 1.79 -3.68 9.35
C VAL A 49 2.86 -2.86 8.64
N SER A 50 2.41 -1.92 7.82
CA SER A 50 3.25 -0.94 7.14
C SER A 50 2.76 0.46 7.48
N GLU A 51 3.63 1.31 8.02
CA GLU A 51 3.35 2.70 8.33
C GLU A 51 4.23 3.66 7.56
N ARG A 52 3.62 4.74 7.08
CA ARG A 52 4.30 5.80 6.35
C ARG A 52 3.68 7.16 6.65
N GLN A 53 4.52 8.17 6.84
CA GLN A 53 4.08 9.57 6.80
C GLN A 53 4.25 10.11 5.39
N MET A 54 3.14 10.52 4.79
CA MET A 54 3.10 11.07 3.43
C MET A 54 2.74 12.53 3.51
N LEU A 55 3.55 13.41 2.92
CA LEU A 55 3.17 14.82 2.78
C LEU A 55 2.51 15.02 1.41
N ILE A 56 1.24 15.41 1.41
CA ILE A 56 0.43 15.60 0.21
C ILE A 56 -0.22 16.97 0.29
N GLY A 57 0.08 17.85 -0.68
CA GLY A 57 -0.46 19.22 -0.70
C GLY A 57 -0.15 20.04 0.56
N GLY A 58 1.05 19.86 1.14
CA GLY A 58 1.47 20.56 2.36
C GLY A 58 0.86 20.03 3.66
N LYS A 59 0.11 18.92 3.64
CA LYS A 59 -0.44 18.27 4.83
C LYS A 59 0.19 16.90 5.05
N VAL A 60 0.50 16.57 6.29
CA VAL A 60 1.04 15.26 6.68
C VAL A 60 -0.11 14.28 6.89
N PHE A 61 -0.06 13.15 6.18
CA PHE A 61 -0.96 12.02 6.31
C PHE A 61 -0.20 10.83 6.88
N GLN A 62 -0.68 10.28 7.99
CA GLN A 62 -0.16 9.03 8.50
C GLN A 62 -0.97 7.89 7.91
N VAL A 63 -0.33 7.07 7.07
CA VAL A 63 -0.94 5.94 6.38
C VAL A 63 -0.45 4.66 7.05
N THR A 64 -1.38 3.95 7.69
CA THR A 64 -1.15 2.62 8.28
C THR A 64 -1.89 1.59 7.45
N SER A 65 -1.17 0.67 6.83
CA SER A 65 -1.71 -0.46 6.07
C SER A 65 -1.50 -1.74 6.85
N VAL A 66 -2.52 -2.59 6.89
CA VAL A 66 -2.49 -3.90 7.55
C VAL A 66 -2.77 -4.97 6.50
N PHE A 67 -1.83 -5.89 6.33
CA PHE A 67 -1.89 -6.97 5.36
C PHE A 67 -1.96 -8.30 6.11
N PRO A 68 -2.95 -9.17 5.87
CA PRO A 68 -2.94 -10.49 6.46
C PRO A 68 -1.73 -11.29 5.95
N THR A 69 -1.12 -12.10 6.81
CA THR A 69 0.00 -12.97 6.41
C THR A 69 -0.47 -14.13 5.54
N GLU A 70 -1.67 -14.64 5.79
CA GLU A 70 -2.34 -15.60 4.92
C GLU A 70 -3.28 -14.88 3.95
N VAL A 71 -2.99 -15.02 2.65
CA VAL A 71 -3.85 -14.49 1.60
C VAL A 71 -5.00 -15.46 1.38
N SER A 72 -6.18 -15.13 1.91
CA SER A 72 -7.41 -15.90 1.66
C SER A 72 -8.04 -15.58 0.30
N ALA A 73 -7.79 -14.38 -0.23
CA ALA A 73 -8.25 -13.91 -1.54
C ALA A 73 -7.43 -12.69 -1.98
N THR A 74 -7.10 -12.60 -3.27
CA THR A 74 -6.45 -11.41 -3.83
C THR A 74 -7.44 -10.24 -3.89
N PRO A 75 -6.98 -8.97 -3.98
CA PRO A 75 -7.86 -7.82 -4.23
C PRO A 75 -8.74 -8.00 -5.47
N THR A 76 -8.21 -8.65 -6.51
CA THR A 76 -8.96 -8.99 -7.73
C THR A 76 -10.07 -9.99 -7.44
N ASP A 77 -9.79 -11.06 -6.67
CA ASP A 77 -10.80 -12.06 -6.31
C ASP A 77 -11.98 -11.43 -5.55
N LYS A 78 -11.68 -10.48 -4.66
CA LYS A 78 -12.71 -9.72 -3.92
C LYS A 78 -13.52 -8.82 -4.83
N LEU A 79 -12.88 -8.13 -5.79
CA LEU A 79 -13.56 -7.29 -6.75
C LEU A 79 -14.49 -8.11 -7.66
N LEU A 80 -14.01 -9.24 -8.18
CA LEU A 80 -14.82 -10.15 -8.99
C LEU A 80 -16.02 -10.69 -8.20
N SER A 81 -15.80 -11.11 -6.96
CA SER A 81 -16.88 -11.56 -6.06
C SER A 81 -17.93 -10.47 -5.82
N LEU A 82 -17.51 -9.20 -5.73
CA LEU A 82 -18.44 -8.07 -5.58
C LEU A 82 -19.27 -7.85 -6.85
N ILE A 83 -18.64 -7.93 -8.02
CA ILE A 83 -19.31 -7.82 -9.32
C ILE A 83 -20.36 -8.93 -9.47
N ASP A 84 -19.98 -10.18 -9.21
CA ASP A 84 -20.87 -11.34 -9.30
C ASP A 84 -22.08 -11.20 -8.35
N ALA A 85 -21.84 -10.73 -7.12
CA ALA A 85 -22.89 -10.50 -6.15
C ALA A 85 -23.88 -9.41 -6.57
N ASP A 86 -23.43 -8.38 -7.29
CA ASP A 86 -24.31 -7.31 -7.76
C ASP A 86 -25.13 -7.74 -8.97
N LEU A 87 -24.50 -8.43 -9.93
CA LEU A 87 -25.20 -9.01 -11.09
C LEU A 87 -26.28 -10.01 -10.65
N ALA A 88 -26.02 -10.80 -9.60
CA ALA A 88 -27.01 -11.72 -9.04
C ALA A 88 -28.23 -10.99 -8.45
N LYS A 89 -28.05 -9.83 -7.80
CA LYS A 89 -29.17 -9.03 -7.26
C LYS A 89 -30.05 -8.46 -8.37
N GLU A 90 -29.45 -8.02 -9.48
CA GLU A 90 -30.18 -7.52 -10.64
C GLU A 90 -31.01 -8.63 -11.30
N ALA A 91 -30.45 -9.84 -11.43
CA ALA A 91 -31.16 -10.98 -11.99
C ALA A 91 -32.36 -11.46 -11.15
N HIS A 92 -32.32 -11.26 -9.82
CA HIS A 92 -33.42 -11.61 -8.91
C HIS A 92 -34.51 -10.54 -8.78
N SER A 93 -34.31 -9.35 -9.37
CA SER A 93 -35.25 -8.24 -9.29
C SER A 93 -36.10 -8.06 -10.57
N ALA A 94 -35.97 -8.98 -11.53
CA ALA A 94 -36.65 -8.97 -12.84
C ALA A 94 -37.80 -9.97 -12.94
#